data_AF-A0AAD7YC30-F1
#
_entry.id   AF-A0AAD7YC30-F1
#
_cell.length_a   1.000
_cell.length_b   1.000
_cell.length_c   1.000
_cell.angle_alpha   90.00
_cell.angle_beta   90.00
_cell.angle_gamma   90.00
#
_symmetry.space_group_name_H-M   'P 1'
#
loop_
_entity.id
_entity.type
_entity.pdbx_description
1 polymer ?
#
loop_
_entity_poly.entity_id
_entity_poly.type
_entity_poly.pdbx_seq_one_letter_code
_entity_poly.pdbx_strand_id
1 'polypeptide(L)'
;MEHIVSETNKYAQQVVSQMLENHSLHPKSRICKWRDTTVDELFVFFGIILAMGVVVKTSDNEDTCTLRLEYSEARLYKIQPILSHLNNKFQEMYRPAQNLALDESIDVERLARI
;
A
#
# COMPACT_ATOMS: atom_id res chain seq x y z
N MET A 1 7.18 -13.74 -2.74
CA MET A 1 8.00 -12.52 -2.60
C MET A 1 9.02 -12.42 -3.73
N GLU A 2 9.79 -13.48 -3.97
CA GLU A 2 10.79 -13.57 -5.05
C GLU A 2 10.29 -13.15 -6.43
N HIS A 3 9.07 -13.56 -6.81
CA HIS A 3 8.48 -13.17 -8.08
C HIS A 3 8.30 -11.65 -8.22
N ILE A 4 7.92 -10.96 -7.14
CA ILE A 4 7.76 -9.50 -7.14
C ILE A 4 9.11 -8.81 -7.27
N VAL A 5 10.14 -9.33 -6.58
CA VAL A 5 11.52 -8.84 -6.72
C VAL A 5 12.02 -9.00 -8.15
N SER A 6 11.87 -10.19 -8.73
CA SER A 6 12.27 -10.50 -10.11
C SER A 6 11.60 -9.55 -11.10
N GLU A 7 10.28 -9.39 -11.02
CA GLU A 7 9.55 -8.51 -11.94
C GLU A 7 9.89 -7.02 -11.72
N THR A 8 10.12 -6.59 -10.48
CA THR A 8 10.53 -5.20 -10.18
C THR A 8 11.89 -4.87 -10.78
N ASN A 9 12.87 -5.77 -10.62
CA ASN A 9 14.21 -5.59 -11.17
C ASN A 9 14.20 -5.64 -12.70
N LYS A 10 13.46 -6.59 -13.28
CA LYS A 10 13.25 -6.69 -14.72
C LYS A 10 12.63 -5.43 -15.30
N TYR A 11 11.58 -4.90 -14.66
CA TYR A 11 10.93 -3.66 -15.11
C TYR A 11 11.88 -2.47 -15.05
N ALA A 12 12.67 -2.33 -13.98
CA ALA A 12 13.65 -1.25 -13.87
C ALA A 12 14.67 -1.27 -15.02
N GLN A 13 15.17 -2.45 -15.38
CA GLN A 13 16.06 -2.62 -16.53
C GLN A 13 15.38 -2.25 -17.85
N GLN A 14 14.13 -2.67 -18.05
CA GLN A 14 13.37 -2.31 -19.25
C GLN A 14 13.18 -0.80 -19.40
N VAL A 15 12.88 -0.10 -18.30
CA VAL A 15 12.75 1.36 -18.28
C VAL A 15 14.06 2.03 -18.67
N VAL A 16 15.20 1.55 -18.15
CA VAL A 16 16.53 2.06 -18.55
C VAL A 16 16.76 1.85 -20.06
N SER A 17 16.52 0.65 -20.57
CA SER A 17 16.70 0.33 -22.00
C SER A 17 15.83 1.22 -22.89
N GLN A 18 14.55 1.40 -22.56
CA GLN A 18 13.65 2.28 -23.30
C GLN A 18 14.10 3.73 -23.29
N MET A 19 14.61 4.22 -22.16
CA MET A 19 15.07 5.61 -22.06
C MET A 19 16.42 5.83 -22.78
N LEU A 20 17.24 4.79 -22.94
CA LEU A 20 18.45 4.81 -23.78
C LEU A 20 18.08 4.93 -25.25
N GLU A 21 17.15 4.09 -25.73
CA GLU A 21 16.67 4.10 -27.11
C GLU A 21 16.05 5.46 -27.48
N ASN A 22 15.24 6.02 -26.59
CA ASN A 22 14.58 7.31 -26.79
C ASN A 22 15.49 8.54 -26.56
N HIS A 23 16.79 8.33 -26.27
CA HIS A 23 17.78 9.39 -26.01
C HIS A 23 17.34 10.39 -24.90
N SER A 24 16.53 9.94 -23.94
CA SER A 24 15.93 10.77 -22.89
C SER A 24 16.64 10.62 -21.53
N LEU A 25 17.70 9.81 -21.46
CA LEU A 25 18.47 9.61 -20.23
C LEU A 25 19.37 10.78 -19.91
N HIS A 26 18.93 11.58 -18.95
CA HIS A 26 19.79 12.56 -18.32
C HIS A 26 20.77 11.87 -17.35
N PRO A 27 22.09 12.19 -17.37
CA PRO A 27 23.10 11.50 -16.53
C PRO A 27 22.84 11.59 -15.02
N LYS A 28 22.11 12.62 -14.58
CA LYS A 28 21.75 12.82 -13.17
C LYS A 28 20.43 12.15 -12.76
N SER A 29 19.74 11.48 -13.68
CA SER A 29 18.47 10.80 -13.39
C SER A 29 18.66 9.71 -12.34
N ARG A 30 17.68 9.58 -11.44
CA ARG A 30 17.73 8.59 -10.34
C ARG A 30 17.77 7.16 -10.85
N ILE A 31 17.13 6.90 -12.00
CA ILE A 31 17.10 5.59 -12.65
C ILE A 31 18.50 5.09 -13.03
N CYS A 32 19.45 6.00 -13.33
CA CYS A 32 20.83 5.64 -13.61
C CYS A 32 21.60 5.13 -12.38
N LYS A 33 21.06 5.34 -11.18
CA LYS A 33 21.61 4.86 -9.91
C LYS A 33 20.79 3.70 -9.34
N TRP A 34 19.82 3.20 -10.09
CA TRP A 34 19.01 2.07 -9.66
C TRP A 34 19.90 0.86 -9.42
N ARG A 35 19.59 0.12 -8.36
CA ARG A 35 20.21 -1.16 -8.02
C ARG A 35 19.11 -2.18 -7.82
N ASP A 36 19.39 -3.42 -8.18
CA ASP A 36 18.44 -4.51 -8.03
C ASP A 36 18.03 -4.64 -6.55
N THR A 37 16.72 -4.72 -6.34
CA THR A 37 16.10 -4.88 -5.04
C THR A 37 16.23 -6.32 -4.57
N THR A 38 16.26 -6.52 -3.25
CA THR A 38 16.23 -7.85 -2.62
C THR A 38 14.89 -8.14 -1.95
N VAL A 39 14.68 -9.41 -1.59
CA VAL A 39 13.50 -9.83 -0.82
C VAL A 39 13.38 -9.06 0.49
N ASP A 40 14.49 -8.90 1.21
CA ASP A 40 14.53 -8.19 2.49
C ASP A 40 14.16 -6.71 2.37
N GLU A 41 14.72 -6.03 1.35
CA GLU A 41 14.42 -4.63 1.08
C GLU A 41 12.95 -4.42 0.73
N LEU A 42 12.38 -5.35 -0.01
CA LEU A 42 10.99 -5.28 -0.42
C LEU A 42 10.04 -5.57 0.75
N PHE A 43 10.41 -6.45 1.68
CA PHE A 43 9.69 -6.59 2.95
C PHE A 43 9.74 -5.32 3.81
N VAL A 44 10.90 -4.66 3.91
CA VAL A 44 11.03 -3.37 4.61
C VAL A 44 10.14 -2.31 3.95
N PHE A 45 10.12 -2.25 2.62
CA PHE A 45 9.24 -1.34 1.88
C PHE A 45 7.76 -1.56 2.23
N PHE A 46 7.28 -2.80 2.20
CA PHE A 46 5.90 -3.11 2.60
C PHE A 46 5.63 -2.79 4.07
N GLY A 47 6.59 -3.07 4.96
CA GLY A 47 6.50 -2.68 6.37
C GLY A 47 6.33 -1.18 6.56
N ILE A 48 7.07 -0.36 5.81
CA ILE A 48 6.94 1.10 5.82
C ILE A 48 5.58 1.53 5.27
N ILE A 49 5.10 0.93 4.18
CA ILE A 49 3.79 1.24 3.59
C ILE A 49 2.65 0.94 4.58
N LEU A 50 2.73 -0.20 5.28
CA LEU A 50 1.78 -0.54 6.33
C LEU A 50 1.88 0.42 7.52
N ALA A 51 3.09 0.76 7.96
CA ALA A 51 3.31 1.73 9.03
C ALA A 51 2.79 3.14 8.67
N MET A 52 2.93 3.58 7.42
CA MET A 52 2.34 4.84 6.93
C MET A 52 0.81 4.80 6.93
N GLY A 53 0.20 3.62 6.76
CA GLY A 53 -1.24 3.42 6.94
C GLY A 53 -1.68 3.52 8.41
N VAL A 54 -0.83 3.08 9.34
CA VAL A 54 -1.11 3.08 10.79
C VAL A 54 -0.84 4.44 11.43
N VAL A 55 0.27 5.11 11.11
CA VAL A 55 0.69 6.36 11.77
C VAL A 55 -0.15 7.55 11.30
N VAL A 56 -1.18 7.88 12.10
CA VAL A 56 -1.93 9.13 11.96
C VAL A 56 -1.02 10.28 12.36
N LYS A 57 -0.53 11.05 11.39
CA LYS A 57 0.00 12.38 11.70
C LYS A 57 -1.21 13.30 11.88
N THR A 58 -1.67 13.43 13.12
CA THR A 58 -2.45 14.60 13.49
C THR A 58 -1.48 15.77 13.28
N SER A 59 -1.71 16.58 12.26
CA SER A 59 -1.24 17.96 12.35
C SER A 59 -1.84 18.50 13.65
N ASP A 60 -1.03 19.12 14.49
CA ASP A 60 -1.47 19.73 15.74
C ASP A 60 -2.28 20.99 15.40
N ASN A 61 -3.42 20.82 14.75
CA ASN A 61 -4.47 21.81 14.64
C ASN A 61 -5.63 21.32 15.52
N GLU A 62 -5.71 21.94 16.68
CA GLU A 62 -6.71 21.82 17.72
C GLU A 62 -8.12 22.14 17.19
N ASP A 63 -8.72 21.21 16.44
CA ASP A 63 -10.15 21.19 16.08
C ASP A 63 -10.56 19.73 15.84
N THR A 64 -10.73 19.02 16.96
CA THR A 64 -10.96 17.58 17.03
C THR A 64 -12.43 17.26 16.74
N CYS A 65 -12.73 16.52 15.66
CA CYS A 65 -13.58 15.31 15.65
C CYS A 65 -14.29 14.99 14.31
N THR A 66 -14.47 15.93 13.37
CA THR A 66 -15.22 15.63 12.12
C THR A 66 -14.36 15.16 10.94
N LEU A 67 -13.09 15.57 10.86
CA LEU A 67 -12.20 15.22 9.74
C LEU A 67 -11.55 13.83 9.85
N ARG A 68 -11.65 13.15 11.00
CA ARG A 68 -10.89 11.92 11.27
C ARG A 68 -11.37 10.71 10.44
N LEU A 69 -12.67 10.62 10.13
CA LEU A 69 -13.25 9.52 9.36
C LEU A 69 -13.06 9.68 7.84
N GLU A 70 -13.14 10.91 7.31
CA GLU A 70 -12.84 11.16 5.89
C GLU A 70 -11.33 11.04 5.60
N TYR A 71 -10.49 11.41 6.56
CA TYR A 71 -9.04 11.31 6.41
C TYR A 71 -8.53 9.86 6.49
N SER A 72 -9.20 8.95 7.22
CA SER A 72 -8.79 7.53 7.25
C SER A 72 -9.07 6.82 5.93
N GLU A 73 -10.24 7.07 5.32
CA GLU A 73 -10.58 6.58 3.98
C GLU A 73 -9.58 7.13 2.93
N ALA A 74 -9.26 8.42 3.02
CA ALA A 74 -8.27 9.09 2.18
C ALA A 74 -6.81 8.74 2.50
N ARG A 75 -6.50 7.82 3.42
CA ARG A 75 -5.14 7.32 3.68
C ARG A 75 -4.92 5.90 3.18
N LEU A 76 -6.00 5.11 3.18
CA LEU A 76 -5.98 3.76 2.66
C LEU A 76 -5.91 3.72 1.13
N TYR A 77 -6.23 4.80 0.40
CA TYR A 77 -6.19 4.82 -1.07
C TYR A 77 -4.87 4.31 -1.67
N LYS A 78 -3.72 4.58 -1.02
CA LYS A 78 -2.40 4.14 -1.51
C LYS A 78 -2.26 2.62 -1.50
N ILE A 79 -2.90 1.96 -0.54
CA ILE A 79 -2.91 0.51 -0.40
C ILE A 79 -4.25 -0.12 -0.79
N GLN A 80 -5.24 0.69 -1.19
CA GLN A 80 -6.58 0.21 -1.53
C GLN A 80 -6.56 -0.81 -2.67
N PRO A 81 -5.72 -0.69 -3.72
CA PRO A 81 -5.59 -1.74 -4.72
C PRO A 81 -5.04 -3.06 -4.15
N ILE A 82 -4.11 -2.98 -3.20
CA ILE A 82 -3.55 -4.16 -2.53
C ILE A 82 -4.59 -4.76 -1.59
N LEU A 83 -5.26 -3.94 -0.79
CA LEU A 83 -6.29 -4.36 0.16
C LEU A 83 -7.48 -4.99 -0.55
N SER A 84 -7.95 -4.40 -1.64
CA SER A 84 -9.04 -4.97 -2.45
C SER A 84 -8.62 -6.28 -3.10
N HIS A 85 -7.40 -6.36 -3.66
CA HIS A 85 -6.88 -7.61 -4.21
C HIS A 85 -6.78 -8.71 -3.14
N LEU A 86 -6.25 -8.38 -1.96
CA LEU A 86 -6.16 -9.31 -0.83
C LEU A 86 -7.55 -9.73 -0.37
N ASN A 87 -8.50 -8.79 -0.20
CA ASN A 87 -9.86 -9.10 0.23
C ASN A 87 -10.56 -10.05 -0.75
N ASN A 88 -10.46 -9.79 -2.06
CA ASN A 88 -11.00 -10.69 -3.09
C ASN A 88 -10.35 -12.08 -3.03
N LYS A 89 -9.01 -12.14 -2.90
CA LYS A 89 -8.27 -13.39 -2.76
C LYS A 89 -8.65 -14.16 -1.49
N PHE A 90 -8.87 -13.48 -0.37
CA PHE A 90 -9.29 -14.09 0.88
C PHE A 90 -10.71 -14.63 0.77
N GLN A 91 -11.64 -13.90 0.15
CA GLN A 91 -13.01 -14.39 -0.09
C GLN A 91 -13.03 -15.64 -0.99
N GLU A 92 -12.15 -15.71 -1.99
CA GLU A 92 -12.04 -16.88 -2.87
C GLU A 92 -11.42 -18.11 -2.17
N MET A 93 -10.42 -17.89 -1.32
CA MET A 93 -9.63 -18.96 -0.70
C MET A 93 -10.14 -19.39 0.67
N TYR A 94 -10.85 -18.53 1.39
CA TYR A 94 -11.33 -18.78 2.75
C TYR A 94 -12.76 -19.32 2.72
N ARG A 95 -12.94 -20.58 3.09
CA ARG A 95 -14.26 -21.15 3.40
C ARG A 95 -14.50 -21.02 4.90
N PRO A 96 -15.41 -20.15 5.37
CA PRO A 96 -15.66 -20.00 6.80
C PRO A 96 -16.22 -21.31 7.36
N ALA A 97 -15.53 -21.88 8.35
CA ALA A 97 -16.09 -22.95 9.17
C ALA A 97 -17.03 -22.34 10.23
N GLN A 98 -18.05 -23.11 10.63
CA GLN A 98 -19.32 -22.74 11.27
C GLN A 98 -19.32 -21.77 12.47
N ASN A 99 -18.18 -21.34 13.00
CA ASN A 99 -18.11 -20.41 14.12
C ASN A 99 -17.09 -19.30 13.83
N LEU A 100 -17.48 -18.32 12.99
CA LEU A 100 -16.74 -17.07 12.87
C LEU A 100 -17.22 -16.13 13.98
N ALA A 101 -16.49 -16.07 15.10
CA ALA A 101 -16.71 -15.04 16.10
C ALA A 101 -16.13 -13.72 15.55
N LEU A 102 -17.02 -12.78 15.21
CA LEU A 102 -16.67 -11.39 14.98
C LEU A 102 -16.57 -10.74 16.36
N ASP A 103 -15.36 -10.62 16.91
CA ASP A 103 -15.11 -9.71 18.04
C ASP A 103 -14.87 -8.32 17.43
N GLU A 104 -15.96 -7.61 17.20
CA GLU A 104 -15.92 -6.22 16.74
C GLU A 104 -15.41 -5.32 17.87
N SER A 105 -14.18 -4.82 17.75
CA SER A 105 -13.90 -3.46 18.25
C SER A 105 -14.36 -2.46 17.18
N ILE A 106 -15.68 -2.30 17.04
CA ILE A 106 -16.32 -1.21 16.29
C ILE A 106 -16.93 -0.26 17.32
N ASP A 107 -16.46 1.00 17.33
CA ASP A 107 -17.18 2.08 17.99
C ASP A 107 -18.51 2.30 17.25
N VAL A 108 -19.59 2.02 17.97
CA VAL A 108 -20.97 1.97 17.50
C VAL A 108 -21.52 3.40 17.42
N GLU A 109 -21.18 4.18 16.39
CA GLU A 109 -21.77 5.54 16.24
C GLU A 109 -22.19 5.94 14.82
N ARG A 110 -22.42 4.98 13.91
CA ARG A 110 -22.94 5.27 12.56
C ARG A 110 -24.19 4.47 12.16
N LEU A 111 -25.17 4.35 13.07
CA LEU A 111 -26.53 3.88 12.73
C LEU A 111 -27.66 4.76 13.26
N ALA A 112 -27.53 6.09 13.15
CA ALA A 112 -28.70 6.97 13.24
C ALA A 112 -28.48 8.26 12.45
N ARG A 113 -28.82 8.23 11.16
CA ARG A 113 -29.44 9.36 10.43
C ARG A 113 -29.88 8.86 9.05
N ILE A 114 -31.11 8.34 9.05
CA ILE A 114 -32.07 8.56 7.96
C ILE A 114 -32.52 10.02 8.05
#